data_AF-A0A834J861-F1
#
_entry.id   AF-A0A834J861-F1
#
_cell.length_a   1.000
_cell.length_b   1.000
_cell.length_c   1.000
_cell.angle_alpha   90.00
_cell.angle_beta   90.00
_cell.angle_gamma   90.00
#
_symmetry.space_group_name_H-M   'P 1'
#
loop_
_entity.id
_entity.type
_entity.pdbx_description
1 polymer ?
#
loop_
_entity_poly.entity_id
_entity_poly.type
_entity_poly.pdbx_seq_one_letter_code
_entity_poly.pdbx_strand_id
1 'polypeptide(L)'
;MYDICHPSFYYIEKLGCNDPVKISNTFYIYMQLCEDKRFWHVNYKYNAELDLLYLETKKNKNSNLEIYVPWLISFPITIDFIEKLQKVLETDRLIFVFKSADSTSVFYRASAGLIKPLSPEIRKQLKEKEDKKILLERNIKKNTSNLYELAKSINTENSNFQSTDTIESENEKTNSETISIIEI
;
A
#
# COMPACT_ATOMS: atom_id res chain seq x y z
N MET A 1 11.38 7.37 22.34
CA MET A 1 12.06 6.08 22.61
C MET A 1 11.03 5.10 23.18
N TYR A 2 10.04 4.72 22.37
CA TYR A 2 9.06 3.65 22.66
C TYR A 2 9.01 2.61 21.53
N ASP A 3 9.80 2.83 20.47
CA ASP A 3 9.77 2.04 19.23
C ASP A 3 10.30 0.61 19.43
N ILE A 4 11.09 0.40 20.49
CA ILE A 4 11.70 -0.88 20.87
C ILE A 4 10.63 -1.93 21.25
N CYS A 5 9.43 -1.51 21.64
CA CYS A 5 8.34 -2.41 22.02
C CYS A 5 7.47 -2.86 20.84
N HIS A 6 7.71 -2.39 19.61
CA HIS A 6 6.89 -2.76 18.46
C HIS A 6 7.32 -4.11 17.87
N PRO A 7 6.42 -5.09 17.65
CA PRO A 7 6.77 -6.40 17.11
C PRO A 7 7.55 -6.33 15.79
N SER A 8 7.14 -5.46 14.86
CA SER A 8 7.86 -5.28 13.59
C SER A 8 9.28 -4.73 13.77
N PHE A 9 9.53 -3.89 14.79
CA PHE A 9 10.88 -3.39 15.06
C PHE A 9 11.81 -4.55 15.47
N TYR A 10 11.33 -5.42 16.37
CA TYR A 10 12.05 -6.62 16.80
C TYR A 10 12.36 -7.55 15.61
N TYR A 11 11.38 -7.80 14.73
CA TYR A 11 11.62 -8.68 13.58
C TYR A 11 12.60 -8.08 12.56
N ILE A 12 12.58 -6.76 12.35
CA ILE A 12 13.56 -6.08 11.48
C ILE A 12 14.97 -6.20 12.06
N GLU A 13 15.13 -6.02 13.37
CA GLU A 13 16.41 -6.20 14.08
C GLU A 13 16.95 -7.63 13.90
N LYS A 14 16.06 -8.64 13.88
CA LYS A 14 16.44 -10.05 13.71
C LYS A 14 16.84 -10.46 12.29
N LEU A 15 16.72 -9.59 11.29
CA LEU A 15 17.11 -9.91 9.90
C LEU A 15 18.64 -10.01 9.70
N GLY A 16 19.44 -9.51 10.64
CA GLY A 16 20.91 -9.59 10.58
C GLY A 16 21.63 -8.25 10.35
N CYS A 17 20.90 -7.13 10.29
CA CYS A 17 21.52 -5.80 10.29
C CYS A 17 21.91 -5.41 11.72
N ASN A 18 23.17 -5.00 11.93
CA ASN A 18 23.67 -4.60 13.26
C ASN A 18 23.61 -3.08 13.51
N ASP A 19 23.18 -2.30 12.51
CA ASP A 19 23.14 -0.84 12.61
C ASP A 19 21.76 -0.39 13.13
N PRO A 20 21.65 0.11 14.38
CA PRO A 20 20.38 0.53 14.96
C PRO A 20 19.75 1.71 14.21
N VAL A 21 20.54 2.54 13.54
CA VAL A 21 20.04 3.67 12.75
C VAL A 21 19.34 3.16 11.49
N LYS A 22 19.93 2.18 10.79
CA LYS A 22 19.31 1.54 9.62
C LYS A 22 18.02 0.81 10.00
N ILE A 23 18.03 0.08 11.12
CA ILE A 23 16.85 -0.62 11.65
C ILE A 23 15.73 0.38 11.95
N SER A 24 16.02 1.42 12.72
CA SER A 24 15.05 2.46 13.09
C SER A 24 14.49 3.18 11.87
N ASN A 25 15.35 3.58 10.93
CA ASN A 25 14.91 4.22 9.68
C ASN A 25 13.99 3.31 8.86
N THR A 26 14.35 2.03 8.71
CA THR A 26 13.54 1.03 8.01
C THR A 26 12.19 0.83 8.67
N PHE A 27 12.15 0.74 10.01
CA PHE A 27 10.93 0.61 10.77
C PHE A 27 9.98 1.79 10.55
N TYR A 28 10.46 3.03 10.62
CA TYR A 28 9.60 4.19 10.38
C TYR A 28 9.05 4.24 8.97
N ILE A 29 9.87 3.88 7.97
CA ILE A 29 9.42 3.82 6.58
C ILE A 29 8.42 2.69 6.39
N TYR A 30 8.63 1.52 7.01
CA TYR A 30 7.66 0.43 7.05
C TYR A 30 6.30 0.92 7.59
N MET A 31 6.30 1.60 8.74
CA MET A 31 5.08 2.14 9.34
C MET A 31 4.40 3.18 8.42
N GLN A 32 5.19 4.05 7.78
CA GLN A 32 4.64 5.01 6.83
C GLN A 32 3.99 4.35 5.60
N LEU A 33 4.59 3.28 5.08
CA LEU A 33 4.05 2.55 3.94
C LEU A 33 2.76 1.79 4.30
N CYS A 34 2.68 1.26 5.52
CA CYS A 34 1.49 0.56 6.02
C CYS A 34 0.36 1.52 6.40
N GLU A 35 0.64 2.57 7.18
CA GLU A 35 -0.39 3.39 7.82
C GLU A 35 -0.78 4.63 7.00
N ASP A 36 0.22 5.37 6.49
CA ASP A 36 -0.02 6.58 5.68
C ASP A 36 -0.35 6.21 4.24
N LYS A 37 0.49 5.38 3.59
CA LYS A 37 0.30 5.01 2.19
C LYS A 37 -0.66 3.84 1.97
N ARG A 38 -0.97 3.05 3.01
CA ARG A 38 -1.93 1.94 2.98
C ARG A 38 -1.66 0.94 1.86
N PHE A 39 -0.39 0.55 1.74
CA PHE A 39 0.00 -0.45 0.73
C PHE A 39 -0.62 -1.80 1.05
N TRP A 40 -1.07 -2.49 -0.01
CA TRP A 40 -1.64 -3.83 0.10
C TRP A 40 -0.69 -4.85 0.72
N HIS A 41 0.60 -4.75 0.39
CA HIS A 41 1.63 -5.64 0.90
C HIS A 41 2.93 -4.87 1.11
N VAL A 42 3.57 -5.08 2.27
CA VAL A 42 4.87 -4.52 2.63
C VAL A 42 5.66 -5.61 3.35
N ASN A 43 6.82 -5.99 2.83
CA ASN A 43 7.70 -6.97 3.42
C ASN A 43 9.12 -6.39 3.53
N TYR A 44 9.75 -6.50 4.70
CA TYR A 44 11.12 -6.04 4.93
C TYR A 44 12.11 -7.19 4.70
N LYS A 45 13.27 -6.87 4.12
CA LYS A 45 14.34 -7.82 3.87
C LYS A 45 15.69 -7.18 4.16
N TYR A 46 16.67 -8.01 4.49
CA TYR A 46 18.07 -7.62 4.62
C TYR A 46 18.89 -8.36 3.56
N ASN A 47 19.74 -7.62 2.85
CA ASN A 47 20.75 -8.20 1.98
C ASN A 47 22.13 -8.02 2.63
N ALA A 48 22.76 -9.13 3.00
CA ALA A 48 24.06 -9.14 3.68
C ALA A 48 25.23 -8.74 2.76
N GLU A 49 25.15 -9.00 1.45
CA GLU A 49 26.18 -8.59 0.49
C GLU A 49 26.26 -7.06 0.34
N LEU A 50 25.10 -6.41 0.46
CA LEU A 50 24.96 -4.96 0.34
C LEU A 50 24.96 -4.25 1.70
N ASP A 51 24.89 -4.99 2.80
CA ASP A 51 24.57 -4.49 4.14
C ASP A 51 23.40 -3.48 4.12
N LEU A 52 22.31 -3.88 3.44
CA LEU A 52 21.18 -3.01 3.14
C LEU A 52 19.86 -3.64 3.57
N LEU A 53 19.09 -2.88 4.34
CA LEU A 53 17.68 -3.13 4.58
C LEU A 53 16.85 -2.50 3.46
N TYR A 54 15.89 -3.24 2.93
CA TYR A 54 14.96 -2.77 1.90
C TYR A 54 13.57 -3.36 2.12
N LEU A 55 12.57 -2.74 1.50
CA LEU A 55 11.18 -3.17 1.58
C LEU A 55 10.66 -3.52 0.20
N GLU A 56 10.11 -4.72 0.07
CA GLU A 56 9.34 -5.13 -1.10
C GLU A 56 7.87 -4.82 -0.88
N THR A 57 7.25 -4.16 -1.84
CA THR A 57 5.89 -3.63 -1.64
C THR A 57 4.99 -3.83 -2.84
N LYS A 58 3.69 -3.91 -2.57
CA LYS A 58 2.63 -3.79 -3.59
C LYS A 58 1.63 -2.74 -3.13
N LYS A 59 1.37 -1.75 -3.99
CA LYS A 59 0.35 -0.72 -3.75
C LYS A 59 -1.04 -1.33 -3.68
N ASN A 60 -1.37 -2.17 -4.65
CA ASN A 60 -2.66 -2.85 -4.79
C ASN A 60 -2.43 -4.34 -5.05
N LYS A 61 -3.46 -5.18 -4.93
CA LYS A 61 -3.36 -6.63 -5.19
C LYS A 61 -2.72 -6.98 -6.54
N ASN A 62 -3.03 -6.19 -7.57
CA ASN A 62 -2.58 -6.42 -8.95
C ASN A 62 -1.39 -5.55 -9.37
N SER A 63 -0.78 -4.78 -8.46
CA SER A 63 0.39 -3.98 -8.80
C SER A 63 1.66 -4.83 -8.81
N ASN A 64 2.61 -4.46 -9.67
CA ASN A 64 3.94 -5.04 -9.64
C ASN A 64 4.62 -4.81 -8.28
N LEU A 65 5.53 -5.72 -7.93
CA LEU A 65 6.37 -5.58 -6.75
C LEU A 65 7.33 -4.40 -6.98
N GLU A 66 7.33 -3.43 -6.06
CA GLU A 66 8.25 -2.29 -6.07
C GLU A 66 9.17 -2.36 -4.85
N ILE A 67 10.46 -2.09 -5.06
CA ILE A 67 11.47 -2.08 -4.00
C ILE A 67 11.67 -0.65 -3.48
N TYR A 68 11.52 -0.49 -2.18
CA TYR A 68 11.72 0.72 -1.42
C TYR A 68 12.99 0.59 -0.57
N VAL A 69 13.90 1.55 -0.70
CA VAL A 69 15.19 1.55 0.00
C VAL A 69 15.21 2.71 1.01
N PRO A 70 15.12 2.42 2.32
CA PRO A 70 15.36 3.39 3.38
C PRO A 70 16.76 3.99 3.26
N TRP A 71 16.84 5.30 3.06
CA TRP A 71 18.10 6.01 2.99
C TRP A 71 18.13 7.17 3.98
N LEU A 72 19.31 7.40 4.56
CA LEU A 72 19.54 8.46 5.52
C LEU A 72 19.99 9.72 4.77
N ILE A 73 19.38 10.87 5.05
CA ILE A 73 19.70 12.14 4.37
C ILE A 73 21.16 12.56 4.58
N SER A 74 21.74 12.20 5.73
CA SER A 74 23.13 12.53 6.05
C SER A 74 24.16 11.74 5.25
N PHE A 75 23.76 10.66 4.55
CA PHE A 75 24.68 9.80 3.83
C PHE A 75 24.60 10.07 2.32
N PRO A 76 25.72 10.43 1.67
CA PRO A 76 25.74 10.62 0.23
C PRO A 76 25.48 9.28 -0.47
N ILE A 77 24.80 9.36 -1.62
CA ILE A 77 24.56 8.22 -2.49
C ILE A 77 25.26 8.47 -3.83
N THR A 78 26.03 7.49 -4.31
CA THR A 78 26.71 7.55 -5.59
C THR A 78 25.92 6.80 -6.66
N ILE A 79 26.09 7.20 -7.92
CA ILE A 79 25.43 6.54 -9.06
C ILE A 79 25.90 5.07 -9.17
N ASP A 80 27.20 4.83 -9.03
CA ASP A 80 27.77 3.46 -9.04
C ASP A 80 27.14 2.55 -7.99
N PHE A 81 26.82 3.10 -6.81
CA PHE A 81 26.13 2.34 -5.77
C PHE A 81 24.68 2.02 -6.17
N ILE A 82 23.95 2.97 -6.75
CA ILE A 82 22.59 2.73 -7.24
C ILE A 82 22.59 1.64 -8.32
N GLU A 83 23.55 1.67 -9.25
CA GLU A 83 23.69 0.63 -10.27
C GLU A 83 24.02 -0.73 -9.67
N LYS A 84 24.89 -0.78 -8.64
CA LYS A 84 25.17 -2.00 -7.90
C LYS A 84 23.91 -2.56 -7.24
N LEU A 85 23.09 -1.71 -6.61
CA LEU A 85 21.82 -2.12 -6.01
C LEU A 85 20.87 -2.70 -7.04
N GLN A 86 20.73 -2.06 -8.20
CA GLN A 86 19.84 -2.52 -9.28
C GLN A 86 20.27 -3.90 -9.81
N LYS A 87 21.58 -4.13 -9.95
CA LYS A 87 22.14 -5.42 -10.38
C LYS A 87 21.89 -6.53 -9.35
N VAL A 88 22.23 -6.29 -8.08
CA VAL A 88 22.13 -7.31 -7.02
C VAL A 88 20.68 -7.62 -6.64
N LEU A 89 19.79 -6.63 -6.70
CA LEU A 89 18.36 -6.80 -6.43
C LEU A 89 17.55 -7.17 -7.68
N GLU A 90 18.22 -7.39 -8.82
CA GLU A 90 17.63 -7.77 -10.11
C GLU A 90 16.41 -6.92 -10.48
N THR A 91 16.51 -5.60 -10.29
CA THR A 91 15.42 -4.65 -10.55
C THR A 91 15.89 -3.44 -11.33
N ASP A 92 15.08 -3.06 -12.33
CA ASP A 92 15.29 -1.84 -13.08
C ASP A 92 14.85 -0.59 -12.31
N ARG A 93 14.06 -0.73 -11.23
CA ARG A 93 13.44 0.39 -10.53
C ARG A 93 13.60 0.25 -9.03
N LEU A 94 14.14 1.30 -8.42
CA LEU A 94 14.29 1.46 -6.98
C LEU A 94 13.64 2.76 -6.53
N ILE A 95 13.04 2.73 -5.36
CA ILE A 95 12.45 3.93 -4.74
C ILE A 95 13.21 4.20 -3.46
N PHE A 96 14.05 5.23 -3.46
CA PHE A 96 14.73 5.69 -2.27
C PHE A 96 13.78 6.51 -1.40
N VAL A 97 13.75 6.20 -0.11
CA VAL A 97 12.95 6.91 0.87
C VAL A 97 13.89 7.62 1.83
N PHE A 98 13.94 8.93 1.71
CA PHE A 98 14.76 9.79 2.54
C PHE A 98 13.92 10.33 3.68
N LYS A 99 14.27 9.99 4.91
CA LYS A 99 13.61 10.51 6.11
C LYS A 99 14.44 11.65 6.72
N SER A 100 13.80 12.77 6.95
CA SER A 100 14.36 13.93 7.66
C SER A 100 14.08 13.87 9.16
N ALA A 101 14.84 14.63 9.94
CA ALA A 101 14.70 14.71 11.40
C ALA A 101 13.34 15.27 11.83
N ASP A 102 12.71 16.09 11.01
CA ASP A 102 11.35 16.61 11.18
C ASP A 102 10.25 15.59 10.85
N SER A 103 10.61 14.32 10.65
CA SER A 103 9.73 13.22 10.25
C SER A 103 9.09 13.38 8.87
N THR A 104 9.57 14.31 8.04
CA THR A 104 9.19 14.36 6.63
C THR A 104 9.93 13.27 5.86
N SER A 105 9.23 12.65 4.90
CA SER A 105 9.80 11.62 4.04
C SER A 105 9.64 11.98 2.57
N VAL A 106 10.72 11.86 1.80
CA VAL A 106 10.74 12.13 0.37
C VAL A 106 11.04 10.85 -0.38
N PHE A 107 10.24 10.57 -1.42
CA PHE A 107 10.33 9.37 -2.23
C PHE A 107 10.93 9.72 -3.60
N TYR A 108 12.16 9.27 -3.86
CA TYR A 108 12.81 9.43 -5.15
C TYR A 108 12.87 8.10 -5.89
N ARG A 109 12.40 8.10 -7.14
CA ARG A 109 12.45 6.93 -8.00
C ARG A 109 13.70 6.98 -8.87
N ALA A 110 14.55 5.97 -8.73
CA ALA A 110 15.68 5.72 -9.61
C ALA A 110 15.34 4.57 -10.58
N SER A 111 15.68 4.76 -11.85
CA SER A 111 15.50 3.75 -12.89
C SER A 111 16.81 3.42 -13.57
N ALA A 112 16.99 2.17 -13.98
CA ALA A 112 18.10 1.75 -14.81
C ALA A 112 17.98 2.36 -16.21
N GLY A 113 19.06 3.00 -16.67
CA GLY A 113 19.13 3.62 -17.99
C GLY A 113 18.29 4.89 -18.15
N LEU A 114 18.14 5.32 -19.41
CA LEU A 114 17.42 6.53 -19.78
C LEU A 114 15.96 6.20 -20.13
N ILE A 115 15.02 6.80 -19.42
CA ILE A 115 13.59 6.71 -19.74
C ILE A 115 13.24 7.85 -20.70
N LYS A 116 12.66 7.51 -21.86
CA LYS A 116 12.12 8.51 -22.77
C LYS A 116 11.00 9.31 -22.07
N PRO A 117 11.00 10.64 -22.17
CA PRO A 117 9.91 11.43 -21.63
C PRO A 117 8.58 11.01 -22.27
N LEU A 118 7.50 11.06 -21.50
CA LEU A 118 6.18 10.80 -22.04
C LEU A 118 5.86 11.84 -23.13
N SER A 119 5.18 11.40 -24.19
CA SER A 119 4.72 12.32 -25.24
C SER A 119 3.81 13.40 -24.63
N PRO A 120 3.77 14.61 -25.20
CA PRO A 120 2.96 15.70 -24.68
C PRO A 120 1.46 15.34 -24.61
N GLU A 121 0.97 14.54 -25.56
CA GLU A 121 -0.41 14.06 -25.59
C GLU A 121 -0.74 13.14 -24.41
N ILE A 122 0.10 12.12 -24.17
CA ILE A 122 -0.10 11.19 -23.04
C ILE A 122 0.02 11.96 -21.71
N ARG A 123 0.96 12.91 -21.62
CA ARG A 123 1.10 13.77 -20.43
C ARG A 123 -0.14 14.59 -20.16
N LYS A 124 -0.75 15.16 -21.21
CA LYS A 124 -2.02 15.90 -21.11
C LYS A 124 -3.15 14.99 -20.61
N GLN A 125 -3.28 13.80 -21.17
CA GLN A 125 -4.28 12.81 -20.74
C GLN A 125 -4.12 12.38 -19.28
N LEU A 126 -2.88 12.15 -18.82
CA LEU A 126 -2.61 11.80 -17.42
C LEU A 126 -3.02 12.94 -16.47
N LYS A 127 -2.66 14.18 -16.83
CA LYS A 127 -3.06 15.35 -16.04
C LYS A 127 -4.58 15.50 -15.98
N GLU A 128 -5.27 15.34 -17.11
CA GLU A 128 -6.73 15.39 -17.15
C GLU A 128 -7.38 14.30 -16.29
N LYS A 129 -6.81 13.08 -16.26
CA LYS A 129 -7.28 12.00 -15.37
C LYS A 129 -7.07 12.35 -13.90
N GLU A 130 -5.93 12.94 -13.55
CA GLU A 130 -5.61 13.36 -12.19
C GLU A 130 -6.54 14.50 -11.72
N ASP A 131 -6.76 15.51 -12.57
CA ASP A 131 -7.67 16.62 -12.30
C ASP A 131 -9.12 16.11 -12.08
N LYS A 132 -9.58 15.16 -12.90
CA LYS A 132 -10.90 14.51 -12.74
C LYS A 132 -11.00 13.76 -11.41
N LYS A 133 -9.94 13.03 -11.02
CA LYS A 133 -9.90 12.32 -9.74
C LYS A 133 -10.00 13.29 -8.55
N ILE A 134 -9.22 14.36 -8.57
CA ILE A 134 -9.23 15.39 -7.52
C ILE A 134 -10.60 16.07 -7.43
N LEU A 135 -11.22 16.38 -8.57
CA LEU A 135 -12.57 16.94 -8.62
C LEU A 135 -13.59 15.99 -7.99
N LEU A 136 -13.51 14.69 -8.31
CA LEU A 136 -14.40 13.67 -7.78
C LEU A 136 -14.24 13.53 -6.26
N GLU A 137 -13.02 13.45 -5.76
CA GLU A 137 -12.72 13.39 -4.32
C GLU A 137 -13.26 14.62 -3.59
N ARG A 138 -13.12 15.81 -4.17
CA ARG A 138 -13.68 17.05 -3.61
C ARG A 138 -15.21 16.99 -3.56
N ASN A 139 -15.86 16.47 -4.60
CA ASN A 139 -17.31 16.35 -4.64
C ASN A 139 -17.83 15.32 -3.64
N ILE A 140 -17.16 14.17 -3.51
CA ILE A 140 -17.47 13.17 -2.48
C ILE A 140 -17.37 13.81 -1.09
N LYS A 141 -16.28 14.53 -0.81
CA LYS A 141 -16.09 15.21 0.48
C LYS A 141 -17.17 16.25 0.77
N LYS A 142 -17.60 17.02 -0.23
CA LYS A 142 -18.71 17.98 -0.09
C LYS A 142 -20.05 17.30 0.18
N ASN A 143 -20.27 16.11 -0.38
CA ASN A 143 -21.55 15.40 -0.30
C ASN A 143 -21.61 14.36 0.84
N THR A 144 -20.58 14.29 1.69
CA THR A 144 -20.45 13.25 2.73
C THR A 144 -21.65 13.17 3.67
N SER A 145 -22.24 14.32 4.05
CA SER A 145 -23.43 14.35 4.92
C SER A 145 -24.65 13.73 4.27
N ASN A 146 -24.89 14.03 3.00
CA ASN A 146 -26.02 13.47 2.25
C ASN A 146 -25.83 11.96 2.03
N LEU A 147 -24.61 11.51 1.73
CA LEU A 147 -24.28 10.09 1.62
C LEU A 147 -24.50 9.35 2.94
N TYR A 148 -24.21 9.99 4.08
CA TYR A 148 -24.43 9.42 5.41
C TYR A 148 -25.93 9.28 5.73
N GLU A 149 -26.74 10.32 5.47
CA GLU A 149 -28.19 10.25 5.66
C GLU A 149 -28.84 9.16 4.79
N LEU A 150 -28.42 9.04 3.52
CA LEU A 150 -28.87 7.97 2.62
C LEU A 150 -28.49 6.58 3.14
N ALA A 151 -27.26 6.41 3.65
CA ALA A 151 -26.85 5.14 4.25
C ALA A 151 -27.69 4.77 5.49
N LYS A 152 -28.08 5.78 6.28
CA LYS A 152 -28.94 5.59 7.45
C LYS A 152 -30.38 5.23 7.05
N SER A 153 -30.93 5.86 6.01
CA SER A 153 -32.27 5.53 5.51
C SER A 153 -32.35 4.11 4.93
N ILE A 154 -31.32 3.67 4.20
CA ILE A 154 -31.22 2.28 3.68
C ILE A 154 -31.28 1.24 4.82
N ASN A 155 -30.57 1.48 5.92
CA ASN A 155 -30.64 0.58 7.08
C ASN A 155 -32.02 0.57 7.75
N THR A 156 -32.72 1.71 7.72
CA THR A 156 -34.06 1.84 8.32
C THR A 156 -35.11 1.12 7.46
N GLU A 157 -35.01 1.20 6.13
CA GLU A 157 -35.87 0.47 5.20
C GLU A 157 -35.69 -1.05 5.33
N ASN A 158 -34.46 -1.54 5.49
CA ASN A 158 -34.20 -2.97 5.73
C ASN A 158 -34.68 -3.45 7.11
N SER A 159 -34.69 -2.60 8.15
CA SER A 159 -35.28 -2.95 9.45
C SER A 159 -36.82 -2.99 9.44
N ASN A 160 -37.46 -2.33 8.47
CA ASN A 160 -38.92 -2.38 8.28
C ASN A 160 -39.37 -3.57 7.40
N PHE A 161 -38.45 -4.27 6.74
CA PHE A 161 -38.74 -5.50 5.98
C PHE A 161 -38.58 -6.79 6.81
N GLN A 162 -38.20 -6.71 8.10
CA GLN A 162 -38.12 -7.87 9.01
C GLN A 162 -39.22 -7.90 10.08
N SER A 163 -40.26 -7.08 9.95
CA SER A 163 -41.35 -7.00 10.94
C SER A 163 -42.74 -7.09 10.32
N THR A 164 -42.92 -7.92 9.29
CA THR A 164 -44.21 -8.55 8.95
C THR A 164 -43.94 -9.87 8.25
N ASP A 165 -43.92 -10.96 9.02
CA ASP A 165 -44.69 -12.19 8.74
C ASP A 165 -44.19 -13.33 9.64
N THR A 166 -44.85 -13.47 10.79
CA THR A 166 -44.94 -14.75 11.50
C THR A 166 -46.41 -14.98 11.84
N ILE A 167 -47.12 -15.78 11.03
CA ILE A 167 -48.13 -16.73 11.51
C ILE A 167 -48.00 -18.02 10.69
N GLU A 168 -47.93 -19.11 11.44
CA GLU A 168 -47.59 -20.49 11.10
C GLU A 168 -48.60 -21.21 10.19
N SER A 169 -48.14 -22.21 9.43
CA SER A 169 -48.52 -23.62 9.65
C SER A 169 -47.89 -24.57 8.64
N GLU A 170 -47.54 -25.73 9.16
CA GLU A 170 -46.90 -26.88 8.55
C GLU A 170 -47.71 -27.48 7.39
N ASN A 171 -47.03 -27.98 6.35
CA ASN A 171 -47.14 -29.40 5.97
C ASN A 171 -46.15 -29.83 4.87
N GLU A 172 -45.40 -30.88 5.21
CA GLU A 172 -45.00 -32.04 4.41
C GLU A 172 -44.25 -31.93 3.06
N LYS A 173 -43.05 -32.54 3.09
CA LYS A 173 -42.46 -33.51 2.13
C LYS A 173 -42.16 -33.03 0.70
N THR A 174 -40.87 -33.01 0.35
CA THR A 174 -40.21 -34.10 -0.43
C THR A 174 -38.75 -33.77 -0.79
N ASN A 175 -37.91 -34.81 -0.74
CA ASN A 175 -36.71 -35.12 -1.55
C ASN A 175 -35.59 -34.06 -1.68
N SER A 176 -34.41 -34.32 -1.11
CA SER A 176 -33.35 -35.18 -1.67
C SER A 176 -32.95 -34.78 -3.09
N GLU A 177 -31.81 -34.06 -3.19
CA GLU A 177 -30.66 -34.36 -4.08
C GLU A 177 -29.94 -33.12 -4.63
N THR A 178 -28.62 -33.15 -4.37
CA THR A 178 -27.52 -32.72 -5.24
C THR A 178 -27.16 -31.24 -5.39
N ILE A 179 -26.02 -30.96 -4.76
CA ILE A 179 -25.01 -29.95 -5.08
C ILE A 179 -24.45 -30.21 -6.49
N SER A 180 -24.36 -29.17 -7.33
CA SER A 180 -23.32 -29.09 -8.35
C SER A 180 -22.96 -27.65 -8.70
N ILE A 181 -21.70 -27.34 -8.43
CA ILE A 181 -20.91 -26.18 -8.83
C ILE A 181 -20.82 -26.10 -10.35
N ILE A 182 -20.88 -24.89 -10.94
CA ILE A 182 -20.32 -24.62 -12.27
C ILE A 182 -19.58 -23.27 -12.27
N GLU A 183 -18.27 -23.35 -12.47
CA GLU A 183 -17.39 -22.27 -12.92
C GLU A 183 -17.54 -22.05 -14.43
N ILE A 184 -17.48 -20.78 -14.87
CA ILE A 184 -16.88 -20.35 -16.15
C ILE A 184 -16.06 -19.09 -15.87
#